data_AF-A0A2E0V159-F1
#
_entry.id   AF-A0A2E0V159-F1
#
_cell.length_a   1.000
_cell.length_b   1.000
_cell.length_c   1.000
_cell.angle_alpha   90.00
_cell.angle_beta   90.00
_cell.angle_gamma   90.00
#
_symmetry.space_group_name_H-M   'P 1'
#
loop_
_entity.id
_entity.type
_entity.pdbx_description
1 polymer ?
#
loop_
_entity_poly.entity_id
_entity_poly.type
_entity_poly.pdbx_seq_one_letter_code
_entity_poly.pdbx_strand_id
1 'polypeptide(L)'
;MKKSLIIISLLIFSISITSCLNSSTEKEVIAPTSTPIPLTIEIDEKIISDNYGELKLKGVLIFDEIDDENFPYSQSTGTKAVLFIFDVKNMNNTEVELSNFVSIDIIYNENFVYKNNDCQSYDPSNKKETLIPLANTLIMCVTELPNEVFESFDNLVTKIFFSNNSYKFIGPYDNADDYLSAMSEVNKKWNGIFGKLTSLSLQITLNKEPNKNDLVRFAEEFSDIHETVLNLLEEMSAINAPIYYLEAHTIYIDGMKILEEGLKYCGNVDVAKSNPIKYSSDSRICNEKINEAINIIIPIAKSIGIHE
;
A
#
# COMPACT_ATOMS: atom_id res chain seq x y z
N MET A 1 -7.36 -19.67 -12.94
CA MET A 1 -6.29 -19.36 -11.96
C MET A 1 -6.87 -18.29 -11.06
N LYS A 2 -7.09 -18.63 -9.79
CA LYS A 2 -7.67 -17.72 -8.79
C LYS A 2 -6.65 -16.62 -8.48
N LYS A 3 -7.13 -15.39 -8.32
CA LYS A 3 -6.33 -14.20 -8.01
C LYS A 3 -6.84 -13.66 -6.68
N SER A 4 -5.91 -13.40 -5.79
CA SER A 4 -6.08 -13.34 -4.34
C SER A 4 -5.37 -12.06 -3.85
N LEU A 5 -6.06 -11.24 -3.06
CA LEU A 5 -5.58 -9.94 -2.56
C LEU A 5 -5.26 -10.01 -1.06
N ILE A 6 -4.09 -9.51 -0.63
CA ILE A 6 -3.70 -9.36 0.78
C ILE A 6 -3.34 -7.87 1.02
N ILE A 7 -3.70 -7.25 2.14
CA ILE A 7 -3.51 -5.81 2.39
C ILE A 7 -2.78 -5.60 3.72
N ILE A 8 -1.46 -5.40 3.76
CA ILE A 8 -0.73 -5.23 5.03
C ILE A 8 -0.33 -3.76 5.29
N SER A 9 -0.63 -3.30 6.51
CA SER A 9 -0.47 -1.93 7.05
C SER A 9 0.96 -1.37 7.08
N LEU A 10 1.11 -0.07 6.75
CA LEU A 10 2.35 0.72 6.76
C LEU A 10 2.43 1.58 8.04
N LEU A 11 3.42 1.32 8.89
CA LEU A 11 3.70 2.06 10.13
C LEU A 11 4.59 3.28 9.84
N ILE A 12 4.06 4.50 9.94
CA ILE A 12 4.82 5.75 9.76
C ILE A 12 5.11 6.40 11.12
N PHE A 13 6.40 6.61 11.41
CA PHE A 13 6.93 7.39 12.53
C PHE A 13 6.73 8.90 12.28
N SER A 14 6.07 9.61 13.20
CA SER A 14 5.90 11.06 13.15
C SER A 14 6.80 11.79 14.16
N ILE A 15 7.62 12.74 13.70
CA ILE A 15 8.34 13.73 14.51
C ILE A 15 7.49 14.99 14.60
N SER A 16 7.20 15.42 15.83
CA SER A 16 6.42 16.63 16.15
C SER A 16 7.28 17.90 16.06
N ILE A 17 6.70 18.99 15.53
CA ILE A 17 7.11 20.36 15.89
C ILE A 17 5.86 21.15 16.26
N THR A 18 5.87 21.63 17.50
CA THR A 18 4.89 22.51 18.13
C THR A 18 5.13 23.97 17.69
N SER A 19 4.07 24.73 17.48
CA SER A 19 4.07 26.16 17.85
C SER A 19 2.67 26.63 18.24
N CYS A 20 2.60 27.26 19.41
CA CYS A 20 1.44 27.98 19.93
C CYS A 20 1.37 29.38 19.30
N LEU A 21 0.17 29.96 19.14
CA LEU A 21 -0.25 31.14 19.91
C LEU A 21 -1.71 31.60 19.61
N ASN A 22 -2.34 32.05 20.69
CA ASN A 22 -3.65 32.67 20.90
C ASN A 22 -4.13 33.74 19.88
N SER A 23 -5.44 33.87 19.71
CA SER A 23 -6.22 34.94 20.40
C SER A 23 -7.72 34.91 20.09
N SER A 24 -8.48 35.16 21.16
CA SER A 24 -9.93 35.31 21.25
C SER A 24 -10.46 36.56 20.58
N THR A 25 -11.69 36.52 20.07
CA THR A 25 -12.69 37.59 20.28
C THR A 25 -14.09 37.08 19.96
N GLU A 26 -15.00 37.23 20.92
CA GLU A 26 -16.44 37.01 20.78
C GLU A 26 -17.06 38.03 19.82
N LYS A 27 -17.92 37.55 18.92
CA LYS A 27 -19.02 38.32 18.33
C LYS A 27 -20.18 37.38 18.04
N GLU A 28 -21.32 37.63 18.70
CA GLU A 28 -22.62 37.11 18.29
C GLU A 28 -22.89 37.52 16.84
N VAL A 29 -23.13 36.54 15.97
CA VAL A 29 -23.63 36.78 14.62
C VAL A 29 -24.75 35.80 14.31
N ILE A 30 -25.87 36.41 13.95
CA ILE A 30 -27.15 35.88 13.46
C ILE A 30 -26.95 34.63 12.59
N ALA A 31 -27.61 33.54 12.95
CA ALA A 31 -27.55 32.27 12.24
C ALA A 31 -28.13 32.41 10.81
N PRO A 32 -27.33 32.18 9.74
CA PRO A 32 -27.88 31.94 8.43
C PRO A 32 -28.44 30.52 8.39
N THR A 33 -29.69 30.37 7.95
CA THR A 33 -30.23 29.08 7.49
C THR A 33 -29.53 28.68 6.20
N SER A 34 -28.26 28.27 6.30
CA SER A 34 -27.59 27.50 5.27
C SER A 34 -28.03 26.06 5.41
N THR A 35 -28.74 25.53 4.41
CA THR A 35 -28.73 24.09 4.17
C THR A 35 -27.26 23.65 4.21
N PRO A 36 -26.87 22.72 5.11
CA PRO A 36 -25.47 22.33 5.22
C PRO A 36 -25.01 21.85 3.85
N ILE A 37 -24.01 22.53 3.28
CA ILE A 37 -23.31 21.99 2.12
C ILE A 37 -22.70 20.68 2.61
N PRO A 38 -23.02 19.52 2.02
CA PRO A 38 -22.45 18.27 2.46
C PRO A 38 -20.94 18.38 2.35
N LEU A 39 -20.24 18.11 3.46
CA LEU A 39 -18.79 18.14 3.52
C LEU A 39 -18.25 17.05 2.60
N THR A 40 -17.46 17.42 1.61
CA THR A 40 -16.80 16.46 0.73
C THR A 40 -15.58 15.87 1.44
N ILE A 41 -15.40 14.56 1.33
CA ILE A 41 -14.17 13.86 1.74
C ILE A 41 -13.42 13.42 0.47
N GLU A 42 -12.11 13.57 0.49
CA GLU A 42 -11.20 13.20 -0.60
C GLU A 42 -10.13 12.25 -0.06
N ILE A 43 -9.59 11.40 -0.95
CA ILE A 43 -8.63 10.36 -0.56
C ILE A 43 -7.30 11.02 -0.18
N ASP A 44 -6.79 10.64 0.99
CA ASP A 44 -5.50 11.04 1.56
C ASP A 44 -5.24 12.54 1.79
N GLU A 45 -6.16 13.44 1.42
CA GLU A 45 -5.96 14.89 1.53
C GLU A 45 -6.27 15.46 2.92
N LYS A 46 -7.36 15.00 3.55
CA LYS A 46 -7.92 15.65 4.75
C LYS A 46 -8.21 14.67 5.87
N ILE A 47 -7.73 15.01 7.05
CA ILE A 47 -8.20 14.41 8.31
C ILE A 47 -9.47 15.16 8.71
N ILE A 48 -10.56 14.43 8.81
CA ILE A 48 -11.79 14.90 9.43
C ILE A 48 -11.65 14.65 10.92
N SER A 49 -11.93 15.66 11.73
CA SER A 49 -11.84 15.56 13.18
C SER A 49 -13.05 16.21 13.84
N ASP A 50 -13.54 15.57 14.89
CA ASP A 50 -14.52 16.14 15.80
C ASP A 50 -14.15 15.80 17.26
N ASN A 51 -15.08 16.04 18.20
CA ASN A 51 -14.84 15.80 19.62
C ASN A 51 -14.71 14.31 19.98
N TYR A 52 -15.11 13.42 19.08
CA TYR A 52 -15.18 11.99 19.34
C TYR A 52 -14.04 11.25 18.65
N GLY A 53 -13.58 11.71 17.48
CA GLY A 53 -12.49 11.04 16.77
C GLY A 53 -11.86 11.81 15.61
N GLU A 54 -10.92 11.12 14.96
CA GLU A 54 -10.32 11.51 13.69
C GLU A 54 -10.58 10.41 12.65
N LEU A 55 -10.86 10.80 11.40
CA LEU A 55 -11.09 9.92 10.26
C LEU A 55 -10.26 10.41 9.06
N LYS A 56 -9.52 9.50 8.43
CA LYS A 56 -8.86 9.74 7.15
C LYS A 56 -9.24 8.64 6.15
N LEU A 57 -9.79 9.00 5.00
CA LEU A 57 -10.03 8.06 3.90
C LEU A 57 -8.70 7.80 3.17
N LYS A 58 -8.24 6.56 3.19
CA LYS A 58 -6.97 6.12 2.60
C LYS A 58 -7.13 5.57 1.19
N GLY A 59 -8.31 5.05 0.86
CA GLY A 59 -8.58 4.54 -0.48
C GLY A 59 -9.98 3.96 -0.63
N VAL A 60 -10.43 3.89 -1.88
CA VAL A 60 -11.66 3.21 -2.29
C VAL A 60 -11.32 2.28 -3.43
N LEU A 61 -11.37 0.98 -3.16
CA LEU A 61 -10.94 -0.07 -4.08
C LEU A 61 -12.12 -0.93 -4.53
N ILE A 62 -12.10 -1.34 -5.78
CA ILE A 62 -13.00 -2.35 -6.34
C ILE A 62 -12.22 -3.64 -6.56
N PHE A 63 -12.78 -4.76 -6.15
CA PHE A 63 -12.20 -6.09 -6.39
C PHE A 63 -13.28 -7.15 -6.54
N ASP A 64 -12.85 -8.27 -7.13
CA ASP A 64 -13.63 -9.49 -7.21
C ASP A 64 -13.52 -10.37 -5.94
N GLU A 65 -12.36 -10.35 -5.27
CA GLU A 65 -12.07 -11.19 -4.10
C GLU A 65 -10.95 -10.57 -3.24
N ILE A 66 -11.04 -10.74 -1.92
CA ILE A 66 -9.95 -10.51 -0.96
C ILE A 66 -9.58 -11.84 -0.34
N ASP A 67 -8.32 -12.22 -0.46
CA ASP A 67 -7.78 -13.45 0.10
C ASP A 67 -6.72 -13.07 1.14
N ASP A 68 -7.11 -12.25 2.11
CA ASP A 68 -6.31 -11.84 3.25
C ASP A 68 -6.69 -12.68 4.45
N GLU A 69 -5.71 -13.30 5.13
CA GLU A 69 -5.97 -14.10 6.33
C GLU A 69 -6.68 -13.29 7.43
N ASN A 70 -6.46 -11.97 7.47
CA ASN A 70 -7.05 -11.05 8.43
C ASN A 70 -8.39 -10.45 7.94
N PHE A 71 -8.63 -10.46 6.62
CA PHE A 71 -9.86 -9.95 6.00
C PHE A 71 -10.23 -10.82 4.77
N PRO A 72 -10.69 -12.07 4.98
CA PRO A 72 -11.09 -12.91 3.87
C PRO A 72 -12.46 -12.46 3.38
N TYR A 73 -12.59 -12.24 2.08
CA TYR A 73 -13.83 -11.82 1.46
C TYR A 73 -13.97 -12.40 0.06
N SER A 74 -15.07 -13.08 -0.21
CA SER A 74 -15.40 -13.58 -1.55
C SER A 74 -16.74 -13.02 -1.99
N GLN A 75 -16.79 -12.43 -3.19
CA GLN A 75 -18.02 -11.83 -3.70
C GLN A 75 -19.11 -12.86 -4.01
N SER A 76 -20.36 -12.39 -3.94
CA SER A 76 -21.50 -13.11 -4.47
C SER A 76 -21.50 -13.10 -6.01
N THR A 77 -22.04 -14.14 -6.64
CA THR A 77 -22.17 -14.21 -8.11
C THR A 77 -22.94 -13.00 -8.66
N GLY A 78 -22.34 -12.28 -9.61
CA GLY A 78 -22.96 -11.12 -10.28
C GLY A 78 -22.80 -9.79 -9.54
N THR A 79 -22.00 -9.76 -8.48
CA THR A 79 -21.61 -8.56 -7.74
C THR A 79 -20.11 -8.32 -7.84
N LYS A 80 -19.67 -7.11 -7.53
CA LYS A 80 -18.30 -6.81 -7.08
C LYS A 80 -18.34 -6.10 -5.74
N ALA A 81 -17.22 -6.13 -5.02
CA ALA A 81 -17.09 -5.44 -3.76
C ALA A 81 -16.39 -4.10 -3.92
N VAL A 82 -16.89 -3.12 -3.17
CA VAL A 82 -16.23 -1.82 -2.96
C VAL A 82 -15.74 -1.77 -1.52
N LEU A 83 -14.43 -1.67 -1.36
CA LEU A 83 -13.76 -1.52 -0.08
C LEU A 83 -13.38 -0.07 0.15
N PHE A 84 -13.80 0.44 1.30
CA PHE A 84 -13.33 1.70 1.83
C PHE A 84 -12.32 1.42 2.94
N ILE A 85 -11.17 2.08 2.84
CA ILE A 85 -10.07 1.94 3.78
C ILE A 85 -9.91 3.25 4.53
N PHE A 86 -9.95 3.20 5.85
CA PHE A 86 -9.84 4.37 6.71
C PHE A 86 -8.78 4.21 7.78
N ASP A 87 -8.07 5.28 8.10
CA ASP A 87 -7.46 5.43 9.42
C ASP A 87 -8.48 6.12 10.33
N VAL A 88 -8.79 5.51 11.46
CA VAL A 88 -9.66 6.09 12.49
C VAL A 88 -8.93 6.14 13.81
N LYS A 89 -9.10 7.27 14.50
CA LYS A 89 -8.66 7.46 15.87
C LYS A 89 -9.84 7.72 16.77
N ASN A 90 -9.98 6.92 17.82
CA ASN A 90 -10.96 7.19 18.87
C ASN A 90 -10.37 8.24 19.84
N MET A 91 -10.94 9.43 19.89
CA MET A 91 -10.51 10.51 20.80
C MET A 91 -11.27 10.49 22.14
N ASN A 92 -12.20 9.55 22.33
CA ASN A 92 -12.86 9.34 23.61
C ASN A 92 -11.91 8.70 24.62
N ASN A 93 -12.24 8.87 25.91
CA ASN A 93 -11.50 8.25 27.01
C ASN A 93 -11.90 6.78 27.25
N THR A 94 -12.84 6.25 26.47
CA THR A 94 -13.38 4.89 26.59
C THR A 94 -13.41 4.20 25.23
N GLU A 95 -13.37 2.86 25.24
CA GLU A 95 -13.60 2.07 24.03
C GLU A 95 -14.97 2.38 23.42
N VAL A 96 -15.04 2.38 22.09
CA VAL A 96 -16.27 2.64 21.34
C VAL A 96 -16.44 1.56 20.27
N GLU A 97 -17.65 1.06 20.09
CA GLU A 97 -17.95 0.11 19.01
C GLU A 97 -17.81 0.79 17.64
N LEU A 98 -17.16 0.11 16.71
CA LEU A 98 -16.86 0.61 15.38
C LEU A 98 -18.13 0.95 14.57
N SER A 99 -19.18 0.14 14.70
CA SER A 99 -20.47 0.34 14.03
C SER A 99 -21.18 1.63 14.43
N ASN A 100 -20.86 2.19 15.60
CA ASN A 100 -21.37 3.49 16.05
C ASN A 100 -20.54 4.67 15.50
N PHE A 101 -19.40 4.37 14.87
CA PHE A 101 -18.39 5.36 14.51
C PHE A 101 -18.31 5.59 13.01
N VAL A 102 -18.34 4.53 12.21
CA VAL A 102 -18.24 4.60 10.76
C VAL A 102 -19.31 3.71 10.12
N SER A 103 -20.04 4.24 9.16
CA SER A 103 -20.90 3.46 8.25
C SER A 103 -20.96 4.11 6.88
N ILE A 104 -21.40 3.34 5.88
CA ILE A 104 -21.33 3.75 4.48
C ILE A 104 -22.65 3.44 3.78
N ASP A 105 -23.20 4.44 3.10
CA ASP A 105 -24.28 4.25 2.14
C ASP A 105 -23.76 4.57 0.74
N ILE A 106 -23.91 3.64 -0.19
CA ILE A 106 -23.67 3.87 -1.61
C ILE A 106 -25.01 4.08 -2.31
N ILE A 107 -25.16 5.20 -2.98
CA ILE A 107 -26.39 5.60 -3.66
C ILE A 107 -26.14 5.56 -5.16
N TYR A 108 -26.89 4.71 -5.88
CA TYR A 108 -26.85 4.57 -7.33
C TYR A 108 -28.14 5.08 -7.98
N ASN A 109 -28.01 5.87 -9.05
CA ASN A 109 -29.13 6.45 -9.81
C ASN A 109 -30.17 7.17 -8.92
N GLU A 110 -29.72 7.81 -7.84
CA GLU A 110 -30.53 8.51 -6.83
C GLU A 110 -31.58 7.67 -6.08
N ASN A 111 -31.77 6.41 -6.45
CA ASN A 111 -32.91 5.60 -6.03
C ASN A 111 -32.50 4.31 -5.31
N PHE A 112 -31.34 3.76 -5.63
CA PHE A 112 -30.86 2.50 -5.04
C PHE A 112 -29.84 2.82 -3.95
N VAL A 113 -30.14 2.41 -2.72
CA VAL A 113 -29.26 2.63 -1.56
C VAL A 113 -28.74 1.28 -1.08
N TYR A 114 -27.44 1.09 -1.21
CA TYR A 114 -26.70 -0.06 -0.68
C TYR A 114 -26.07 0.38 0.64
N LYS A 115 -26.57 -0.17 1.74
CA LYS A 115 -26.10 0.18 3.09
C LYS A 115 -25.04 -0.82 3.53
N ASN A 116 -23.94 -0.32 4.09
CA ASN A 116 -22.94 -1.10 4.75
C ASN A 116 -22.75 -0.59 6.19
N ASN A 117 -22.95 -1.51 7.13
CA ASN A 117 -22.53 -1.37 8.52
C ASN A 117 -21.46 -2.42 8.88
N ASP A 118 -20.98 -3.18 7.88
CA ASP A 118 -20.00 -4.24 8.05
C ASP A 118 -18.60 -3.65 7.79
N CYS A 119 -18.14 -2.95 8.82
CA CYS A 119 -16.81 -2.39 8.93
C CYS A 119 -16.05 -3.19 10.00
N GLN A 120 -14.83 -3.59 9.70
CA GLN A 120 -13.98 -4.29 10.66
C GLN A 120 -12.59 -3.67 10.76
N SER A 121 -11.99 -3.82 11.95
CA SER A 121 -10.59 -3.47 12.19
C SER A 121 -9.70 -4.46 11.47
N TYR A 122 -8.66 -3.97 10.79
CA TYR A 122 -7.67 -4.85 10.16
C TYR A 122 -6.79 -5.59 11.19
N ASP A 123 -6.71 -5.10 12.43
CA ASP A 123 -5.95 -5.79 13.49
C ASP A 123 -6.61 -7.14 13.87
N PRO A 124 -5.97 -8.29 13.59
CA PRO A 124 -6.53 -9.61 13.87
C PRO A 124 -6.66 -9.93 15.37
N SER A 125 -5.98 -9.16 16.22
CA SER A 125 -6.13 -9.26 17.67
C SER A 125 -7.38 -8.56 18.19
N ASN A 126 -7.94 -7.63 17.41
CA ASN A 126 -9.10 -6.82 17.77
C ASN A 126 -10.43 -7.49 17.37
N LYS A 127 -10.71 -8.64 17.99
CA LYS A 127 -11.94 -9.44 17.74
C LYS A 127 -13.24 -8.76 18.19
N LYS A 128 -13.17 -7.60 18.85
CA LYS A 128 -14.32 -6.96 19.49
C LYS A 128 -14.99 -5.89 18.62
N GLU A 129 -14.47 -5.62 17.42
CA GLU A 129 -14.96 -4.52 16.56
C GLU A 129 -15.04 -3.19 17.35
N THR A 130 -14.10 -2.97 18.26
CA THR A 130 -14.03 -1.78 19.12
C THR A 130 -12.80 -0.94 18.81
N LEU A 131 -12.91 0.37 18.98
CA LEU A 131 -11.83 1.32 18.84
C LEU A 131 -11.27 1.69 20.21
N ILE A 132 -9.99 1.38 20.41
CA ILE A 132 -9.28 1.67 21.67
C ILE A 132 -9.01 3.18 21.78
N PRO A 133 -9.18 3.79 22.98
CA PRO A 133 -8.86 5.19 23.21
C PRO A 133 -7.47 5.60 22.69
N LEU A 134 -7.45 6.70 21.95
CA LEU A 134 -6.28 7.39 21.40
C LEU A 134 -5.43 6.56 20.41
N ALA A 135 -5.84 5.33 20.10
CA ALA A 135 -5.17 4.47 19.12
C ALA A 135 -5.64 4.79 17.71
N ASN A 136 -4.70 4.83 16.76
CA ASN A 136 -5.03 4.80 15.33
C ASN A 136 -5.32 3.35 14.93
N THR A 137 -6.43 3.11 14.28
CA THR A 137 -6.89 1.80 13.81
C THR A 137 -7.21 1.89 12.33
N LEU A 138 -6.66 0.96 11.54
CA LEU A 138 -7.01 0.78 10.14
C LEU A 138 -8.33 0.01 10.08
N ILE A 139 -9.34 0.60 9.43
CA ILE A 139 -10.66 0.02 9.25
C ILE A 139 -10.93 -0.21 7.78
N MET A 140 -11.59 -1.32 7.52
CA MET A 140 -12.01 -1.77 6.21
C MET A 140 -13.52 -2.00 6.22
N CYS A 141 -14.25 -1.34 5.31
CA CYS A 141 -15.69 -1.47 5.16
C CYS A 141 -16.01 -1.95 3.75
N VAL A 142 -16.72 -3.07 3.60
CA VAL A 142 -16.97 -3.71 2.29
C VAL A 142 -18.43 -3.69 1.90
N THR A 143 -18.74 -3.04 0.77
CA THR A 143 -20.10 -3.03 0.22
C THR A 143 -20.16 -3.84 -1.07
N GLU A 144 -21.05 -4.83 -1.13
CA GLU A 144 -21.39 -5.54 -2.36
C GLU A 144 -22.32 -4.71 -3.24
N LEU A 145 -21.94 -4.54 -4.51
CA LEU A 145 -22.74 -3.87 -5.52
C LEU A 145 -22.93 -4.78 -6.73
N PRO A 146 -24.11 -4.77 -7.39
CA PRO A 146 -24.32 -5.46 -8.66
C PRO A 146 -23.35 -4.99 -9.76
N ASN A 147 -22.98 -5.89 -10.67
CA ASN A 147 -22.06 -5.58 -11.77
C ASN A 147 -22.48 -4.36 -12.61
N GLU A 148 -23.79 -4.14 -12.82
CA GLU A 148 -24.29 -3.01 -13.60
C GLU A 148 -23.90 -1.63 -13.02
N VAL A 149 -23.60 -1.56 -11.72
CA VAL A 149 -23.20 -0.31 -11.05
C VAL A 149 -21.83 0.15 -11.53
N PHE A 150 -20.97 -0.78 -11.94
CA PHE A 150 -19.60 -0.49 -12.39
C PHE A 150 -19.51 -0.13 -13.88
N GLU A 151 -20.64 -0.13 -14.60
CA GLU A 151 -20.70 0.35 -15.98
C GLU A 151 -20.65 1.88 -16.07
N SER A 152 -21.05 2.59 -14.99
CA SER A 152 -21.03 4.05 -14.92
C SER A 152 -20.93 4.56 -13.48
N PHE A 153 -19.77 5.13 -13.13
CA PHE A 153 -19.53 5.74 -11.81
C PHE A 153 -20.16 7.12 -11.65
N ASP A 154 -20.57 7.77 -12.75
CA ASP A 154 -21.14 9.13 -12.74
C ASP A 154 -22.44 9.23 -11.92
N ASN A 155 -23.14 8.11 -11.77
CA ASN A 155 -24.39 8.02 -11.03
C ASN A 155 -24.22 7.50 -9.59
N LEU A 156 -22.98 7.39 -9.13
CA LEU A 156 -22.65 6.83 -7.83
C LEU A 156 -22.24 7.92 -6.85
N VAL A 157 -22.96 7.98 -5.72
CA VAL A 157 -22.65 8.89 -4.62
C VAL A 157 -22.49 8.07 -3.36
N THR A 158 -21.32 8.15 -2.73
CA THR A 158 -21.13 7.55 -1.42
C THR A 158 -21.36 8.59 -0.33
N LYS A 159 -22.16 8.21 0.67
CA LYS A 159 -22.28 8.91 1.94
C LYS A 159 -21.52 8.13 3.01
N ILE A 160 -20.55 8.78 3.63
CA ILE A 160 -19.78 8.25 4.75
C ILE A 160 -20.31 8.91 6.02
N PHE A 161 -20.74 8.11 6.97
CA PHE A 161 -21.16 8.59 8.28
C PHE A 161 -20.01 8.46 9.25
N PHE A 162 -19.68 9.55 9.93
CA PHE A 162 -18.66 9.57 10.96
C PHE A 162 -19.11 10.40 12.14
N SER A 163 -19.21 9.76 13.31
CA SER A 163 -19.53 10.41 14.58
C SER A 163 -20.72 11.40 14.47
N ASN A 164 -21.84 10.88 13.95
CA ASN A 164 -23.10 11.58 13.65
C ASN A 164 -23.11 12.60 12.50
N ASN A 165 -21.98 12.84 11.85
CA ASN A 165 -21.89 13.70 10.67
C ASN A 165 -21.93 12.86 9.39
N SER A 166 -22.48 13.42 8.31
CA SER A 166 -22.49 12.78 6.98
C SER A 166 -21.58 13.53 6.02
N TYR A 167 -20.69 12.80 5.37
CA TYR A 167 -19.74 13.29 4.37
C TYR A 167 -20.07 12.69 3.02
N LYS A 168 -19.86 13.45 1.96
CA LYS A 168 -20.05 12.98 0.58
C LYS A 168 -18.68 12.63 -0.01
N PHE A 169 -18.56 11.44 -0.57
CA PHE A 169 -17.43 11.05 -1.40
C PHE A 169 -17.88 10.95 -2.85
N ILE A 170 -17.07 11.49 -3.76
CA ILE A 170 -17.33 11.48 -5.21
C ILE A 170 -16.05 11.05 -5.92
N GLY A 171 -15.75 9.75 -5.88
CA GLY A 171 -14.66 9.13 -6.62
C GLY A 171 -13.24 9.69 -6.34
N PRO A 172 -12.20 9.09 -6.91
CA PRO A 172 -12.23 7.92 -7.81
C PRO A 172 -12.51 6.59 -7.08
N TYR A 173 -13.06 5.63 -7.82
CA TYR A 173 -13.16 4.22 -7.39
C TYR A 173 -12.13 3.43 -8.19
N ASP A 174 -11.03 3.04 -7.55
CA ASP A 174 -9.92 2.40 -8.26
C ASP A 174 -10.16 0.89 -8.35
N ASN A 175 -10.06 0.33 -9.55
CA ASN A 175 -10.04 -1.12 -9.72
C ASN A 175 -8.66 -1.65 -9.29
N ALA A 176 -8.62 -2.43 -8.22
CA ALA A 176 -7.37 -2.99 -7.70
C ALA A 176 -6.94 -4.27 -8.43
N ASP A 177 -7.86 -5.00 -9.07
CA ASP A 177 -7.61 -6.33 -9.61
C ASP A 177 -6.50 -6.34 -10.67
N ASP A 178 -6.49 -5.35 -11.57
CA ASP A 178 -5.50 -5.23 -12.63
C ASP A 178 -4.11 -4.92 -12.06
N TYR A 179 -4.05 -4.01 -11.08
CA TYR A 179 -2.82 -3.65 -10.38
C TYR A 179 -2.22 -4.86 -9.66
N LEU A 180 -3.02 -5.54 -8.84
CA LEU A 180 -2.58 -6.69 -8.06
C LEU A 180 -2.15 -7.86 -8.94
N SER A 181 -2.86 -8.06 -10.07
CA SER A 181 -2.48 -9.04 -11.08
C SER A 181 -1.10 -8.74 -11.66
N ALA A 182 -0.85 -7.49 -12.03
CA ALA A 182 0.44 -7.08 -12.58
C ALA A 182 1.56 -7.21 -11.53
N MET A 183 1.29 -6.79 -10.30
CA MET A 183 2.21 -6.91 -9.16
C MET A 183 2.54 -8.37 -8.84
N SER A 184 1.58 -9.30 -8.91
CA SER A 184 1.84 -10.74 -8.73
C SER A 184 2.83 -11.28 -9.75
N GLU A 185 2.72 -10.89 -11.02
CA GLU A 185 3.65 -11.31 -12.08
C GLU A 185 5.05 -10.71 -11.88
N VAL A 186 5.13 -9.43 -11.49
CA VAL A 186 6.40 -8.80 -11.11
C VAL A 186 7.05 -9.56 -9.95
N ASN A 187 6.29 -9.91 -8.91
CA ASN A 187 6.85 -10.56 -7.73
C ASN A 187 7.40 -11.96 -8.05
N LYS A 188 6.76 -12.71 -8.96
CA LYS A 188 7.32 -14.00 -9.43
C LYS A 188 8.70 -13.81 -10.07
N LYS A 189 8.87 -12.77 -10.88
CA LYS A 189 10.15 -12.41 -11.50
C LYS A 189 11.17 -11.97 -10.43
N TRP A 190 10.73 -11.14 -9.48
CA TRP A 190 11.53 -10.71 -8.33
C TRP A 190 12.05 -11.89 -7.51
N ASN A 191 11.19 -12.84 -7.14
CA ASN A 191 11.59 -14.02 -6.38
C ASN A 191 12.64 -14.85 -7.13
N GLY A 192 12.54 -14.92 -8.46
CA GLY A 192 13.57 -15.52 -9.31
C GLY A 192 14.92 -14.79 -9.23
N ILE A 193 14.91 -13.46 -9.27
CA ILE A 193 16.12 -12.62 -9.10
C ILE A 193 16.71 -12.79 -7.70
N PHE A 194 15.88 -12.69 -6.67
CA PHE A 194 16.29 -12.81 -5.27
C PHE A 194 16.92 -14.17 -4.97
N GLY A 195 16.35 -15.26 -5.50
CA GLY A 195 16.92 -16.60 -5.40
C GLY A 195 18.30 -16.70 -6.05
N LYS A 196 18.48 -16.10 -7.24
CA LYS A 196 19.79 -16.05 -7.92
C LYS A 196 20.82 -15.23 -7.13
N LEU A 197 20.45 -14.05 -6.64
CA LEU A 197 21.32 -13.19 -5.83
C LEU A 197 21.77 -13.90 -4.54
N THR A 198 20.85 -14.57 -3.86
CA THR A 198 21.16 -15.33 -2.64
C THR A 198 22.11 -16.50 -2.93
N SER A 199 21.87 -17.23 -4.01
CA SER A 199 22.75 -18.33 -4.46
C SER A 199 24.16 -17.83 -4.81
N LEU A 200 24.27 -16.75 -5.58
CA LEU A 200 25.54 -16.12 -5.94
C LEU A 200 26.32 -15.65 -4.71
N SER A 201 25.65 -14.94 -3.79
CA SER A 201 26.25 -14.47 -2.54
C SER A 201 26.80 -15.63 -1.72
N LEU A 202 26.06 -16.75 -1.63
CA LEU A 202 26.53 -17.95 -0.95
C LEU A 202 27.75 -18.57 -1.64
N GLN A 203 27.74 -18.69 -2.96
CA GLN A 203 28.86 -19.25 -3.72
C GLN A 203 30.14 -18.41 -3.57
N ILE A 204 30.02 -17.08 -3.63
CA ILE A 204 31.14 -16.15 -3.40
C ILE A 204 31.67 -16.30 -1.98
N THR A 205 30.79 -16.42 -0.99
CA THR A 205 31.17 -16.58 0.43
C THR A 205 31.87 -17.93 0.69
N LEU A 206 31.40 -19.01 0.07
CA LEU A 206 31.98 -20.36 0.22
C LEU A 206 33.32 -20.49 -0.53
N ASN A 207 33.46 -19.82 -1.68
CA ASN A 207 34.71 -19.75 -2.43
C ASN A 207 35.61 -18.66 -1.86
N LYS A 208 36.28 -18.96 -0.73
CA LYS A 208 37.20 -18.03 -0.03
C LYS A 208 38.28 -17.40 -0.93
N GLU A 209 38.70 -18.08 -1.99
CA GLU A 209 39.63 -17.59 -3.02
C GLU A 209 39.14 -18.04 -4.41
N PRO A 210 38.21 -17.32 -5.05
CA PRO A 210 37.69 -17.70 -6.36
C PRO A 210 38.79 -17.57 -7.42
N ASN A 211 38.90 -18.57 -8.30
CA ASN A 211 39.85 -18.49 -9.42
C ASN A 211 39.31 -17.53 -10.50
N LYS A 212 40.15 -17.24 -11.51
CA LYS A 212 39.78 -16.33 -12.61
C LYS A 212 38.49 -16.75 -13.34
N ASN A 213 38.24 -18.05 -13.54
CA ASN A 213 37.06 -18.52 -14.25
C ASN A 213 35.80 -18.34 -13.39
N ASP A 214 35.88 -18.55 -12.07
CA ASP A 214 34.77 -18.27 -11.15
C ASP A 214 34.41 -16.78 -11.15
N LEU A 215 35.41 -15.90 -11.18
CA LEU A 215 35.20 -14.45 -11.25
C LEU A 215 34.53 -14.00 -12.55
N VAL A 216 34.94 -14.57 -13.70
CA VAL A 216 34.30 -14.31 -14.99
C VAL A 216 32.85 -14.80 -14.96
N ARG A 217 32.60 -16.02 -14.48
CA ARG A 217 31.25 -16.57 -14.34
C ARG A 217 30.37 -15.68 -13.46
N PHE A 218 30.86 -15.25 -12.29
CA PHE A 218 30.09 -14.38 -11.40
C PHE A 218 29.77 -13.02 -12.04
N ALA A 219 30.71 -12.43 -12.78
CA ALA A 219 30.47 -11.18 -13.50
C ALA A 219 29.39 -11.33 -14.58
N GLU A 220 29.42 -12.43 -15.34
CA GLU A 220 28.38 -12.75 -16.33
C GLU A 220 27.01 -12.94 -15.66
N GLU A 221 26.94 -13.71 -14.57
CA GLU A 221 25.68 -13.91 -13.83
C GLU A 221 25.13 -12.60 -13.23
N PHE A 222 25.98 -11.71 -12.70
CA PHE A 222 25.55 -10.38 -12.24
C PHE A 222 25.05 -9.51 -13.40
N SER A 223 25.67 -9.59 -14.57
CA SER A 223 25.22 -8.87 -15.77
C SER A 223 23.82 -9.34 -16.22
N ASP A 224 23.58 -10.66 -16.25
CA ASP A 224 22.27 -11.22 -16.59
C ASP A 224 21.18 -10.79 -15.59
N ILE A 225 21.53 -10.75 -14.29
CA ILE A 225 20.63 -10.27 -13.25
C ILE A 225 20.35 -8.78 -13.43
N HIS A 226 21.35 -7.97 -13.77
CA HIS A 226 21.20 -6.54 -14.02
C HIS A 226 20.22 -6.27 -15.17
N GLU A 227 20.35 -6.97 -16.29
CA GLU A 227 19.41 -6.87 -17.41
C GLU A 227 17.98 -7.26 -16.99
N THR A 228 17.85 -8.33 -16.20
CA THR A 228 16.54 -8.76 -15.68
C THR A 228 15.92 -7.70 -14.77
N VAL A 229 16.71 -7.06 -13.90
CA VAL A 229 16.26 -5.98 -13.00
C VAL A 229 15.83 -4.74 -13.80
N LEU A 230 16.54 -4.38 -14.87
CA LEU A 230 16.17 -3.27 -15.75
C LEU A 230 14.82 -3.50 -16.41
N ASN A 231 14.59 -4.69 -16.98
CA ASN A 231 13.32 -5.05 -17.59
C ASN A 231 12.18 -5.03 -16.54
N LEU A 232 12.43 -5.57 -15.35
CA LEU A 232 11.45 -5.56 -14.27
C LEU A 232 11.13 -4.14 -13.78
N LEU A 233 12.10 -3.24 -13.77
CA LEU A 233 11.92 -1.83 -13.40
C LEU A 233 11.06 -1.10 -14.44
N GLU A 234 11.26 -1.38 -15.73
CA GLU A 234 10.43 -0.85 -16.82
C GLU A 234 8.99 -1.35 -16.70
N GLU A 235 8.79 -2.65 -16.50
CA GLU A 235 7.48 -3.25 -16.26
C GLU A 235 6.78 -2.63 -15.04
N MET A 236 7.50 -2.50 -13.92
CA MET A 236 6.97 -1.88 -12.71
C MET A 236 6.57 -0.42 -12.92
N SER A 237 7.39 0.34 -13.61
CA SER A 237 7.11 1.77 -13.89
C SER A 237 5.93 1.97 -14.84
N ALA A 238 5.54 0.94 -15.60
CA ALA A 238 4.39 0.97 -16.49
C ALA A 238 3.08 0.58 -15.80
N ILE A 239 3.12 0.09 -14.56
CA ILE A 239 1.93 -0.27 -13.79
C ILE A 239 1.31 0.97 -13.16
N ASN A 240 0.03 1.21 -13.41
CA ASN A 240 -0.72 2.27 -12.73
C ASN A 240 -1.20 1.76 -11.37
N ALA A 241 -0.65 2.33 -10.29
CA ALA A 241 -1.07 2.01 -8.93
C ALA A 241 -2.34 2.78 -8.53
N PRO A 242 -3.34 2.11 -7.91
CA PRO A 242 -4.42 2.77 -7.17
C PRO A 242 -3.85 3.71 -6.12
N ILE A 243 -4.60 4.76 -5.76
CA ILE A 243 -4.13 5.79 -4.81
C ILE A 243 -3.64 5.17 -3.50
N TYR A 244 -4.39 4.18 -3.00
CA TYR A 244 -4.04 3.46 -1.77
C TYR A 244 -2.65 2.78 -1.82
N TYR A 245 -2.26 2.27 -2.99
CA TYR A 245 -0.99 1.57 -3.16
C TYR A 245 0.14 2.45 -3.69
N LEU A 246 -0.14 3.71 -4.04
CA LEU A 246 0.81 4.57 -4.74
C LEU A 246 2.12 4.79 -3.98
N GLU A 247 2.03 5.00 -2.67
CA GLU A 247 3.20 5.18 -1.81
C GLU A 247 4.06 3.90 -1.79
N ALA A 248 3.46 2.76 -1.49
CA ALA A 248 4.15 1.47 -1.46
C ALA A 248 4.76 1.13 -2.83
N HIS A 249 4.01 1.35 -3.92
CA HIS A 249 4.48 1.15 -5.29
C HIS A 249 5.71 2.01 -5.61
N THR A 250 5.69 3.29 -5.22
CA THR A 250 6.81 4.21 -5.42
C THR A 250 8.06 3.75 -4.67
N ILE A 251 7.90 3.35 -3.39
CA ILE A 251 9.00 2.85 -2.57
C ILE A 251 9.58 1.57 -3.17
N TYR A 252 8.75 0.68 -3.71
CA TYR A 252 9.21 -0.54 -4.40
C TYR A 252 10.10 -0.19 -5.60
N ILE A 253 9.63 0.72 -6.46
CA ILE A 253 10.39 1.21 -7.63
C ILE A 253 11.73 1.80 -7.20
N ASP A 254 11.76 2.59 -6.12
CA ASP A 254 13.00 3.18 -5.63
C ASP A 254 13.98 2.13 -5.07
N GLY A 255 13.47 1.12 -4.36
CA GLY A 255 14.25 -0.05 -3.96
C GLY A 255 14.87 -0.77 -5.16
N MET A 256 14.12 -0.93 -6.25
CA MET A 256 14.63 -1.53 -7.49
C MET A 256 15.71 -0.69 -8.17
N LYS A 257 15.60 0.64 -8.16
CA LYS A 257 16.66 1.54 -8.67
C LYS A 257 17.94 1.42 -7.84
N ILE A 258 17.83 1.28 -6.52
CA ILE A 258 19.00 1.05 -5.64
C ILE A 258 19.66 -0.28 -5.98
N LEU A 259 18.88 -1.33 -6.24
CA LEU A 259 19.41 -2.63 -6.67
C LEU A 259 20.14 -2.52 -8.01
N GLU A 260 19.51 -1.87 -8.98
CA GLU A 260 20.09 -1.61 -10.30
C GLU A 260 21.43 -0.87 -10.19
N GLU A 261 21.50 0.15 -9.34
CA GLU A 261 22.73 0.87 -9.05
C GLU A 261 23.79 -0.06 -8.43
N GLY A 262 23.41 -0.88 -7.45
CA GLY A 262 24.30 -1.86 -6.83
C GLY A 262 24.91 -2.85 -7.83
N LEU A 263 24.09 -3.37 -8.74
CA LEU A 263 24.49 -4.36 -9.74
C LEU A 263 25.54 -3.83 -10.73
N LYS A 264 25.53 -2.52 -11.05
CA LYS A 264 26.58 -1.88 -11.84
C LYS A 264 27.96 -2.00 -11.21
N TYR A 265 28.04 -2.06 -9.88
CA TYR A 265 29.31 -2.26 -9.16
C TYR A 265 29.71 -3.74 -9.09
N CYS A 266 28.74 -4.66 -9.11
CA CYS A 266 29.00 -6.10 -9.03
C CYS A 266 29.59 -6.67 -10.32
N GLY A 267 29.24 -6.12 -11.48
CA GLY A 267 29.73 -6.56 -12.80
C GLY A 267 31.09 -5.98 -13.23
N ASN A 268 31.60 -4.96 -12.52
CA ASN A 268 32.90 -4.34 -12.82
C ASN A 268 34.06 -5.15 -12.21
N VAL A 269 34.26 -6.37 -12.71
CA VAL A 269 35.51 -7.10 -12.47
C VAL A 269 36.52 -6.60 -13.49
N ASP A 270 37.52 -5.85 -13.04
CA ASP A 270 38.65 -5.42 -13.88
C ASP A 270 39.60 -6.61 -14.13
N VAL A 271 39.10 -7.65 -14.82
CA VAL A 271 39.74 -8.97 -14.99
C VAL A 271 41.05 -8.90 -15.78
N ALA A 272 41.33 -7.76 -16.40
CA ALA A 272 42.39 -7.62 -17.38
C ALA A 272 43.73 -7.11 -16.83
N LYS A 273 43.81 -6.52 -15.62
CA LYS A 273 45.01 -5.71 -15.27
C LYS A 273 45.59 -5.84 -13.86
N SER A 274 44.96 -6.50 -12.90
CA SER A 274 45.54 -6.63 -11.55
C SER A 274 45.79 -8.08 -11.16
N ASN A 275 47.03 -8.36 -10.75
CA ASN A 275 47.39 -9.59 -10.05
C ASN A 275 47.98 -9.17 -8.70
N PRO A 276 47.35 -9.52 -7.55
CA PRO A 276 46.10 -10.26 -7.44
C PRO A 276 44.89 -9.45 -7.94
N ILE A 277 43.89 -10.16 -8.47
CA ILE A 277 42.58 -9.59 -8.80
C ILE A 277 41.98 -9.14 -7.48
N LYS A 278 41.94 -7.83 -7.24
CA LYS A 278 41.29 -7.28 -6.04
C LYS A 278 39.80 -7.10 -6.35
N TYR A 279 38.95 -7.74 -5.55
CA TYR A 279 37.63 -7.18 -5.25
C TYR A 279 37.89 -5.81 -4.59
N SER A 280 37.90 -4.75 -5.39
CA SER A 280 38.10 -3.37 -4.94
C SER A 280 36.92 -2.91 -4.08
N SER A 281 37.00 -1.67 -3.58
CA SER A 281 35.91 -0.91 -2.94
C SER A 281 34.52 -1.08 -3.56
N ASP A 282 34.46 -1.41 -4.86
CA ASP A 282 33.24 -1.62 -5.63
C ASP A 282 32.45 -2.85 -5.18
N SER A 283 33.14 -3.88 -4.66
CA SER A 283 32.49 -5.07 -4.06
C SER A 283 31.74 -4.75 -2.77
N ARG A 284 32.30 -3.87 -1.95
CA ARG A 284 31.64 -3.42 -0.72
C ARG A 284 30.41 -2.59 -1.04
N ILE A 285 30.53 -1.67 -2.00
CA ILE A 285 29.42 -0.82 -2.47
C ILE A 285 28.31 -1.69 -3.10
N CYS A 286 28.67 -2.67 -3.94
CA CYS A 286 27.75 -3.68 -4.49
C CYS A 286 26.94 -4.37 -3.38
N ASN A 287 27.62 -4.92 -2.36
CA ASN A 287 26.94 -5.61 -1.27
C ASN A 287 26.09 -4.68 -0.40
N GLU A 288 26.56 -3.48 -0.09
CA GLU A 288 25.81 -2.48 0.68
C GLU A 288 24.50 -2.11 -0.03
N LYS A 289 24.57 -1.82 -1.34
CA LYS A 289 23.41 -1.44 -2.17
C LYS A 289 22.43 -2.59 -2.38
N ILE A 290 22.92 -3.81 -2.62
CA ILE A 290 22.05 -4.99 -2.73
C ILE A 290 21.28 -5.20 -1.42
N ASN A 291 21.95 -5.14 -0.27
CA ASN A 291 21.31 -5.33 1.03
C ASN A 291 20.30 -4.20 1.33
N GLU A 292 20.66 -2.95 1.03
CA GLU A 292 19.75 -1.80 1.16
C GLU A 292 18.48 -2.02 0.34
N ALA A 293 18.61 -2.38 -0.95
CA ALA A 293 17.47 -2.64 -1.82
C ALA A 293 16.60 -3.80 -1.32
N ILE A 294 17.19 -4.92 -0.90
CA ILE A 294 16.46 -6.08 -0.37
C ILE A 294 15.64 -5.69 0.87
N ASN A 295 16.23 -4.88 1.77
CA ASN A 295 15.58 -4.40 2.98
C ASN A 295 14.42 -3.43 2.70
N ILE A 296 14.37 -2.83 1.51
CA ILE A 296 13.26 -1.98 1.06
C ILE A 296 12.20 -2.83 0.32
N ILE A 297 12.62 -3.65 -0.64
CA ILE A 297 11.73 -4.37 -1.55
C ILE A 297 10.93 -5.44 -0.80
N ILE A 298 11.56 -6.24 0.06
CA ILE A 298 10.88 -7.38 0.70
C ILE A 298 9.71 -6.93 1.60
N PRO A 299 9.89 -5.96 2.52
CA PRO A 299 8.77 -5.50 3.35
C PRO A 299 7.62 -4.92 2.53
N ILE A 300 7.92 -4.22 1.43
CA ILE A 300 6.92 -3.58 0.58
C ILE A 300 6.19 -4.61 -0.31
N ALA A 301 6.91 -5.61 -0.83
CA ALA A 301 6.30 -6.75 -1.53
C ALA A 301 5.24 -7.43 -0.65
N LYS A 302 5.58 -7.62 0.63
CA LYS A 302 4.66 -8.14 1.65
C LYS A 302 3.52 -7.17 1.94
N SER A 303 3.78 -5.85 2.02
CA SER A 303 2.73 -4.86 2.33
C SER A 303 1.65 -4.77 1.25
N ILE A 304 2.02 -4.96 -0.02
CA ILE A 304 1.09 -4.98 -1.17
C ILE A 304 0.37 -6.34 -1.30
N GLY A 305 0.60 -7.26 -0.37
CA GLY A 305 -0.08 -8.55 -0.34
C GLY A 305 0.47 -9.60 -1.28
N ILE A 306 1.72 -9.47 -1.68
CA ILE A 306 2.36 -10.43 -2.56
C ILE A 306 3.22 -11.35 -1.70
N HIS A 307 2.66 -12.51 -1.37
CA HIS A 307 3.33 -13.55 -0.60
C HIS A 307 4.06 -14.53 -1.53
N GLU A 308 5.07 -15.21 -0.98
CA GLU A 308 5.82 -16.29 -1.65
C GLU A 308 4.97 -17.53 -1.92
#